data_AF-A0A527HDK6-F1
#
_entry.id   AF-A0A527HDK6-F1
#
_cell.length_a   1.000
_cell.length_b   1.000
_cell.length_c   1.000
_cell.angle_alpha   90.00
_cell.angle_beta   90.00
_cell.angle_gamma   90.00
#
_symmetry.space_group_name_H-M   'P 1'
#
loop_
_entity.id
_entity.type
_entity.pdbx_description
1 polymer ?
#
loop_
_entity_poly.entity_id
_entity_poly.type
_entity_poly.pdbx_seq_one_letter_code
_entity_poly.pdbx_strand_id
1 'polypeptide(L)'
;MEGAFKGFGPKAIPFLKALDFHQSREWFLENRDLFEKELRDPLSDLVDTLTERFAEAGLGLRGDRKKSLFRINRDVRFAKDKRPYNRHLS
;
A
#
# COMPACT_ATOMS: atom_id res chain seq x y z
N MET A 1 7.75 -17.48 -8.05
CA MET A 1 7.77 -16.12 -7.50
C MET A 1 6.68 -15.36 -8.22
N GLU A 2 5.58 -15.08 -7.53
CA GLU A 2 4.43 -14.42 -8.16
C GLU A 2 4.61 -12.91 -8.11
N GLY A 3 4.69 -12.31 -9.30
CA GLY A 3 4.53 -10.88 -9.54
C GLY A 3 5.84 -10.09 -9.65
N ALA A 4 6.41 -9.98 -10.85
CA ALA A 4 7.34 -8.88 -11.10
C ALA A 4 6.58 -7.55 -11.01
N PHE A 5 7.14 -6.53 -10.38
CA PHE A 5 6.49 -5.23 -10.28
C PHE A 5 6.28 -4.61 -11.67
N LYS A 6 5.01 -4.44 -12.07
CA LYS A 6 4.61 -3.84 -13.36
C LYS A 6 4.06 -2.42 -13.22
N GLY A 7 4.12 -1.86 -12.01
CA GLY A 7 3.47 -0.59 -11.69
C GLY A 7 2.13 -0.76 -10.97
N PHE A 8 1.60 0.35 -10.48
CA PHE A 8 0.27 0.40 -9.88
C PHE A 8 -0.81 0.37 -10.95
N GLY A 9 -1.97 -0.19 -10.61
CA GLY A 9 -3.09 -0.26 -11.54
C GLY A 9 -3.73 1.11 -11.81
N PRO A 10 -4.51 1.24 -12.90
CA PRO A 10 -5.08 2.52 -13.32
C PRO A 10 -6.05 3.12 -12.29
N LYS A 11 -6.58 2.31 -11.38
CA LYS A 11 -7.50 2.77 -10.33
C LYS A 11 -6.80 3.16 -9.03
N ALA A 12 -5.48 3.01 -8.92
CA ALA A 12 -4.73 3.34 -7.70
C ALA A 12 -4.90 4.81 -7.28
N ILE A 13 -4.64 5.76 -8.19
CA ILE A 13 -4.81 7.19 -7.92
C ILE A 13 -6.28 7.58 -7.72
N PRO A 14 -7.23 7.14 -8.57
CA PRO A 14 -8.66 7.34 -8.31
C PRO A 14 -9.12 6.83 -6.93
N PHE A 15 -8.66 5.65 -6.51
CA PHE A 15 -8.99 5.10 -5.20
C PHE A 15 -8.47 5.99 -4.07
N LEU A 16 -7.21 6.46 -4.13
CA LEU A 16 -6.66 7.34 -3.08
C LEU A 16 -7.42 8.67 -2.98
N LYS A 17 -7.87 9.22 -4.12
CA LYS A 17 -8.73 10.42 -4.13
C LYS A 17 -10.09 10.15 -3.48
N ALA A 18 -10.72 9.02 -3.80
CA ALA A 18 -11.98 8.63 -3.19
C ALA A 18 -11.82 8.35 -1.68
N LEU A 19 -10.72 7.71 -1.28
CA LEU A 19 -10.39 7.47 0.12
C LEU A 19 -10.18 8.78 0.90
N ASP A 20 -9.54 9.80 0.31
CA ASP A 20 -9.41 11.14 0.92
C ASP A 20 -10.79 11.79 1.15
N PHE A 21 -11.73 11.58 0.24
CA PHE A 21 -13.08 12.12 0.34
C PHE A 21 -13.94 11.38 1.38
N HIS A 22 -13.99 10.04 1.33
CA HIS A 22 -14.93 9.27 2.14
C HIS A 22 -14.47 9.09 3.59
N GLN A 23 -13.20 8.75 3.83
CA GLN A 23 -12.60 8.61 5.17
C GLN A 23 -13.44 7.84 6.20
N SER A 24 -14.22 6.85 5.74
CA SER A 24 -15.11 6.03 6.58
C SER A 24 -14.75 4.56 6.46
N ARG A 25 -15.02 3.81 7.54
CA ARG A 25 -14.67 2.39 7.62
C ARG A 25 -15.53 1.56 6.69
N GLU A 26 -16.81 1.93 6.62
CA GLU A 26 -17.84 1.29 5.81
C GLU A 26 -17.43 1.33 4.34
N TRP A 27 -17.10 2.53 3.85
CA TRP A 27 -16.66 2.71 2.46
C TRP A 27 -15.36 1.96 2.16
N PHE A 28 -14.39 1.97 3.09
CA PHE A 28 -13.15 1.22 2.88
C PHE A 28 -13.39 -0.29 2.81
N LEU A 29 -14.28 -0.84 3.64
CA LEU A 29 -14.60 -2.26 3.62
C LEU A 29 -15.27 -2.68 2.30
N GLU A 30 -16.17 -1.85 1.78
CA GLU A 30 -16.80 -2.07 0.47
C GLU A 30 -15.80 -2.01 -0.70
N ASN A 31 -14.73 -1.23 -0.57
CA ASN A 31 -13.73 -1.03 -1.61
C ASN A 31 -12.40 -1.74 -1.29
N ARG A 32 -12.38 -2.66 -0.31
CA ARG A 32 -11.14 -3.30 0.16
C ARG A 32 -10.47 -4.12 -0.93
N ASP A 33 -11.23 -4.86 -1.72
CA ASP A 33 -10.68 -5.70 -2.79
C ASP A 33 -10.01 -4.83 -3.88
N LEU A 34 -10.54 -3.63 -4.12
CA LEU A 34 -9.94 -2.67 -5.04
C LEU A 34 -8.62 -2.12 -4.48
N PHE A 35 -8.58 -1.82 -3.18
CA PHE A 35 -7.33 -1.45 -2.50
C PHE A 35 -6.29 -2.56 -2.56
N GLU A 36 -6.68 -3.80 -2.29
CA GLU A 36 -5.76 -4.94 -2.31
C GLU A 36 -5.13 -5.10 -3.70
N LYS A 37 -5.97 -5.18 -4.73
CA LYS A 37 -5.54 -5.42 -6.11
C LYS A 37 -4.74 -4.29 -6.74
N GLU A 38 -5.14 -3.03 -6.54
CA GLU A 38 -4.56 -1.89 -7.29
C GLU A 38 -3.38 -1.24 -6.56
N LEU A 39 -3.28 -1.45 -5.24
CA LEU A 39 -2.36 -0.72 -4.36
C LEU A 39 -1.51 -1.68 -3.51
N ARG A 40 -2.13 -2.56 -2.71
CA ARG A 40 -1.38 -3.41 -1.74
C ARG A 40 -0.56 -4.50 -2.43
N ASP A 41 -1.12 -5.16 -3.44
CA ASP A 41 -0.44 -6.23 -4.17
C ASP A 41 0.69 -5.68 -5.05
N PRO A 42 0.49 -4.62 -5.87
CA PRO A 42 1.61 -4.03 -6.61
C PRO A 42 2.73 -3.49 -5.71
N LEU A 43 2.39 -2.94 -4.54
CA LEU A 43 3.40 -2.50 -3.58
C LEU A 43 4.19 -3.69 -2.99
N SER A 44 3.52 -4.83 -2.80
CA SER A 44 4.15 -6.09 -2.39
C SER A 44 5.14 -6.58 -3.44
N ASP A 45 4.71 -6.57 -4.70
CA ASP A 45 5.53 -6.97 -5.83
C ASP A 45 6.75 -6.03 -5.99
N LEU A 46 6.60 -4.73 -5.69
CA LEU A 46 7.71 -3.78 -5.64
C LEU A 46 8.74 -4.17 -4.57
N VAL A 47 8.29 -4.55 -3.37
CA VAL A 47 9.19 -5.00 -2.29
C VAL A 47 9.97 -6.25 -2.68
N ASP A 48 9.28 -7.25 -3.25
CA ASP A 48 9.92 -8.49 -3.71
C ASP A 48 10.95 -8.17 -4.82
N THR A 49 10.56 -7.38 -5.82
CA THR A 49 11.44 -6.95 -6.93
C THR A 49 12.67 -6.19 -6.44
N LEU A 50 12.50 -5.26 -5.49
CA LEU A 50 13.64 -4.51 -4.94
C LEU A 50 14.56 -5.38 -4.10
N THR A 51 14.01 -6.34 -3.37
CA THR A 51 14.79 -7.29 -2.56
C THR A 51 15.71 -8.13 -3.45
N GLU A 52 15.22 -8.62 -4.58
CA GLU A 52 16.01 -9.35 -5.57
C GLU A 52 17.12 -8.46 -6.15
N ARG A 53 16.78 -7.25 -6.60
CA ARG A 53 17.76 -6.30 -7.17
C ARG A 53 18.84 -5.88 -6.17
N PHE A 54 18.48 -5.72 -4.90
CA PHE A 54 19.45 -5.40 -3.85
C PHE A 54 20.38 -6.57 -3.58
N ALA A 55 19.88 -7.81 -3.59
CA ALA A 55 20.72 -8.99 -3.48
C ALA A 55 21.72 -9.10 -4.65
N GLU A 56 21.27 -8.85 -5.88
CA GLU A 56 22.13 -8.83 -7.08
C GLU A 56 23.20 -7.72 -7.01
N ALA A 57 22.84 -6.56 -6.45
CA ALA A 57 23.76 -5.45 -6.24
C ALA A 57 24.71 -5.63 -5.04
N GLY A 58 24.60 -6.73 -4.29
CA GLY A 58 25.38 -6.97 -3.07
C GLY A 58 24.99 -6.06 -1.89
N LEU A 59 23.82 -5.41 -1.94
CA LEU A 59 23.29 -4.60 -0.86
C LEU A 59 22.60 -5.53 0.15
N GLY A 60 23.03 -5.49 1.41
CA GLY A 60 22.45 -6.30 2.50
C GLY A 60 21.02 -5.93 2.91
N LEU A 61 20.28 -5.24 2.04
CA LEU A 61 18.91 -4.78 2.25
C LEU A 61 17.92 -5.84 1.76
N ARG A 62 16.94 -6.19 2.59
CA ARG A 62 15.87 -7.13 2.23
C ARG A 62 14.54 -6.66 2.79
N GLY A 63 13.49 -6.83 2.01
CA GLY A 63 12.11 -6.62 2.43
C GLY A 63 11.31 -7.91 2.41
N ASP A 64 10.16 -7.87 3.08
CA ASP A 64 9.15 -8.92 3.08
C ASP A 64 7.82 -8.32 2.65
N ARG A 65 7.19 -8.90 1.62
CA ARG A 65 5.92 -8.41 1.05
C ARG A 65 4.77 -8.21 2.07
N LYS A 66 4.80 -8.88 3.21
CA LYS A 66 3.77 -8.75 4.26
C LYS A 66 4.20 -7.80 5.37
N LYS A 67 5.47 -7.85 5.78
CA LYS A 67 5.98 -7.16 6.97
C LYS A 67 6.61 -5.79 6.70
N SER A 68 7.10 -5.56 5.48
CA SER A 68 7.78 -4.31 5.12
C SER A 68 6.83 -3.19 4.68
N LEU A 69 5.52 -3.40 4.77
CA LEU A 69 4.52 -2.43 4.33
C LEU A 69 3.71 -1.90 5.52
N PHE A 70 3.44 -0.60 5.51
CA PHE A 70 2.63 0.00 6.56
C PHE A 70 1.15 -0.33 6.38
N ARG A 71 0.41 -0.24 7.48
CA ARG A 71 -1.05 -0.34 7.46
C ARG A 71 -1.64 0.95 6.92
N ILE A 72 -2.72 0.84 6.15
CA ILE A 72 -3.47 2.00 5.65
C ILE A 72 -4.20 2.73 6.79
N ASN A 73 -4.50 2.05 7.89
CA ASN A 73 -5.08 2.68 9.08
C ASN A 73 -4.10 3.66 9.72
N ARG A 74 -4.61 4.84 10.04
CA ARG A 74 -3.85 5.92 10.66
C ARG A 74 -4.02 5.87 12.17
N ASP A 75 -2.91 6.00 12.92
CA ASP A 75 -2.99 6.21 14.36
C ASP A 75 -3.42 7.66 14.63
N VAL A 76 -4.63 7.82 15.16
CA VAL A 76 -5.25 9.12 15.41
C VAL A 76 -5.35 9.47 16.88
N ARG A 77 -4.78 8.68 17.80
CA ARG A 77 -4.93 8.89 19.25
C ARG A 77 -4.56 10.31 19.66
N PHE A 78 -3.41 10.79 19.19
CA PHE A 78 -2.87 12.12 19.50
C PHE A 78 -3.03 13.14 18.36
N ALA A 79 -3.64 12.74 17.24
CA ALA A 79 -3.81 13.64 16.10
C ALA A 79 -5.01 14.59 16.30
N LYS A 80 -4.86 15.86 15.90
CA LYS A 80 -6.00 16.80 15.81
C LYS A 80 -7.02 16.34 14.76
N ASP A 81 -6.52 15.88 13.62
CA ASP A 81 -7.31 15.27 12.56
C ASP A 81 -7.57 13.80 12.87
N LYS A 82 -8.85 13.42 13.00
CA LYS A 82 -9.29 12.06 13.37
C LYS A 82 -9.64 11.16 12.19
N ARG A 83 -9.31 11.56 10.95
CA ARG A 83 -9.47 10.73 9.76
C ARG A 83 -8.75 9.37 9.91
N PRO A 84 -9.47 8.24 9.75
CA PRO A 84 -8.99 6.90 10.12
C PRO A 84 -7.99 6.27 9.13
N TYR A 85 -7.83 6.84 7.93
CA TYR A 85 -7.01 6.26 6.87
C TYR A 85 -5.93 7.21 6.36
N ASN A 86 -4.79 6.64 6.01
CA ASN A 86 -3.74 7.32 5.27
C ASN A 86 -4.20 7.53 3.82
N ARG A 87 -3.87 8.69 3.28
CA ARG A 87 -4.25 9.12 1.91
C ARG A 87 -3.18 8.80 0.87
N HIS A 88 -2.21 8.00 1.28
CA HIS A 88 -1.04 7.59 0.55
C HIS A 88 -0.65 6.18 0.99
N LEU A 89 0.18 5.53 0.20
CA LEU A 89 0.84 4.29 0.55
C LEU A 89 2.23 4.55 1.12
N SER A 90 2.66 3.70 2.05
CA SER A 90 4.00 3.71 2.66
C SER A 90 4.47 2.30 2.95
#